data_AF-A0A1F6R315-F1
#
_entry.id   AF-A0A1F6R315-F1
#
_cell.length_a   1.000
_cell.length_b   1.000
_cell.length_c   1.000
_cell.angle_alpha   90.00
_cell.angle_beta   90.00
_cell.angle_gamma   90.00
#
_symmetry.space_group_name_H-M   'P 1'
#
loop_
_entity.id
_entity.type
_entity.pdbx_description
1 polymer ?
#
loop_
_entity_poly.entity_id
_entity_poly.type
_entity_poly.pdbx_seq_one_letter_code
_entity_poly.pdbx_strand_id
1 'polypeptide(L)'
;MLRQYVVSMYAISLIFIFIVVAINRLMVPIFENIGTTTSDASAFGSLTMNPCTSCMFVKSLECLPCSIYAFICSMLRANETGVSCYYLGLFFSMSFIQAIFSGLVAGQIGEGSAKAGIKHSLILLFITCGTFFILVRLGLMGSI
;
A
#
# COMPACT_ATOMS: atom_id res chain seq x y z
N MET A 1 -25.04 -19.21 9.67
CA MET A 1 -24.58 -19.30 8.28
C MET A 1 -23.96 -17.98 7.80
N LEU A 2 -24.68 -16.84 7.71
CA LEU A 2 -24.12 -15.56 7.20
C LEU A 2 -22.93 -14.99 7.98
N ARG A 3 -22.90 -15.16 9.32
CA ARG A 3 -21.75 -14.76 10.17
C ARG A 3 -20.42 -15.38 9.71
N GLN A 4 -20.44 -16.59 9.17
CA GLN A 4 -19.21 -17.30 8.78
C GLN A 4 -18.63 -16.73 7.49
N TYR A 5 -19.47 -16.36 6.51
CA TYR A 5 -19.02 -15.73 5.26
C TYR A 5 -18.44 -14.34 5.50
N VAL A 6 -19.06 -13.54 6.38
CA VAL A 6 -18.53 -12.23 6.76
C VAL A 6 -17.16 -12.40 7.44
N VAL A 7 -17.02 -13.35 8.37
CA VAL A 7 -15.73 -13.63 9.03
C VAL A 7 -14.64 -14.03 8.02
N SER A 8 -14.96 -14.86 7.02
CA SER A 8 -14.00 -15.21 5.97
C SER A 8 -13.54 -14.01 5.13
N MET A 9 -14.43 -13.03 4.86
CA MET A 9 -14.05 -11.81 4.12
C MET A 9 -13.12 -10.90 4.94
N TYR A 10 -13.38 -10.76 6.24
CA TYR A 10 -12.49 -10.03 7.14
C TYR A 10 -11.13 -10.75 7.29
N ALA A 11 -11.13 -12.09 7.33
CA ALA A 11 -9.90 -12.87 7.37
C ALA A 11 -9.00 -12.62 6.14
N ILE A 12 -9.58 -12.60 4.93
CA ILE A 12 -8.83 -12.30 3.69
C ILE A 12 -8.21 -10.90 3.74
N SER A 13 -8.95 -9.90 4.23
CA SER A 13 -8.42 -8.54 4.38
C SER A 13 -7.25 -8.47 5.37
N LEU A 14 -7.33 -9.16 6.50
CA LEU A 14 -6.24 -9.22 7.48
C LEU A 14 -5.02 -9.97 6.95
N ILE A 15 -5.22 -11.06 6.20
CA ILE A 15 -4.13 -11.78 5.53
C ILE A 15 -3.43 -10.87 4.51
N PHE A 16 -4.19 -10.11 3.72
CA PHE A 16 -3.62 -9.17 2.77
C PHE A 16 -2.79 -8.08 3.46
N ILE A 17 -3.31 -7.49 4.53
CA ILE A 17 -2.57 -6.51 5.33
C ILE A 17 -1.28 -7.13 5.90
N PHE A 18 -1.33 -8.36 6.40
CA PHE A 18 -0.16 -9.07 6.89
C PHE A 18 0.89 -9.31 5.79
N ILE A 19 0.46 -9.75 4.60
CA ILE A 19 1.35 -9.95 3.44
C ILE A 19 1.99 -8.63 3.03
N VAL A 20 1.22 -7.55 2.96
CA VAL A 20 1.73 -6.22 2.63
C VAL A 20 2.79 -5.79 3.64
N VAL A 21 2.55 -5.98 4.94
CA VAL A 21 3.55 -5.68 5.99
C VAL A 21 4.81 -6.54 5.83
N ALA A 22 4.66 -7.83 5.52
CA ALA A 22 5.78 -8.75 5.32
C ALA A 22 6.62 -8.38 4.09
N ILE A 23 5.98 -8.08 2.94
CA ILE A 23 6.66 -7.64 1.72
C ILE A 23 7.39 -6.32 1.98
N ASN A 24 6.72 -5.37 2.60
CA ASN A 24 7.30 -4.08 2.96
C ASN A 24 8.54 -4.24 3.86
N ARG A 25 8.51 -5.18 4.81
CA ARG A 25 9.66 -5.49 5.67
C ARG A 25 10.82 -6.18 4.94
N LEU A 26 10.53 -7.04 3.97
CA LEU A 26 11.54 -7.81 3.25
C LEU A 26 12.15 -7.01 2.08
N MET A 27 11.32 -6.30 1.34
CA MET A 27 11.68 -5.71 0.06
C MET A 27 12.45 -4.39 0.22
N VAL A 28 12.10 -3.57 1.23
CA VAL A 28 12.82 -2.32 1.53
C VAL A 28 14.31 -2.54 1.81
N PRO A 29 14.73 -3.42 2.74
CA PRO A 29 16.15 -3.61 3.01
C PRO A 29 16.91 -4.29 1.86
N ILE A 30 16.24 -5.06 1.01
CA ILE A 30 16.86 -5.65 -0.18
C ILE A 30 17.26 -4.55 -1.18
N PHE A 31 16.36 -3.60 -1.46
CA PHE A 31 16.67 -2.52 -2.41
C PHE A 31 17.69 -1.50 -1.88
N GLU A 32 17.73 -1.26 -0.57
CA GLU A 32 18.73 -0.38 0.04
C GLU A 32 20.14 -1.00 0.03
N ASN A 33 20.25 -2.31 0.32
CA ASN A 33 21.54 -3.01 0.32
C ASN A 33 22.11 -3.25 -1.09
N ILE A 34 21.27 -3.38 -2.12
CA ILE A 34 21.73 -3.51 -3.52
C ILE A 34 22.43 -2.23 -4.01
N GLY A 35 22.10 -1.05 -3.46
CA GLY A 35 22.65 0.24 -3.87
C GLY A 35 24.08 0.57 -3.41
N THR A 36 24.69 -0.25 -2.55
CA THR A 36 26.03 0.02 -1.98
C THR A 36 27.17 -0.78 -2.61
N THR A 37 26.86 -1.69 -3.55
CA THR A 37 27.89 -2.52 -4.18
C THR A 37 28.02 -2.17 -5.66
N THR A 38 29.17 -1.54 -5.97
CA THR A 38 29.77 -1.38 -7.30
C THR A 38 29.19 -0.33 -8.25
N SER A 39 30.06 0.65 -8.51
CA SER A 39 30.04 1.71 -9.51
C SER A 39 30.15 1.20 -10.95
N ASP A 40 29.30 0.23 -11.33
CA ASP A 40 29.23 -0.27 -12.70
C ASP A 40 27.78 -0.23 -13.20
N ALA A 41 27.58 0.57 -14.24
CA ALA A 41 26.32 0.78 -14.95
C ALA A 41 25.82 -0.53 -15.58
N SER A 42 25.12 -1.33 -14.79
CA SER A 42 24.34 -2.48 -15.25
C SER A 42 22.87 -2.10 -15.32
N ALA A 43 22.16 -2.62 -16.34
CA ALA A 43 20.75 -2.33 -16.65
C ALA A 43 19.76 -2.58 -15.49
N PHE A 44 20.21 -3.22 -14.40
CA PHE A 44 19.46 -3.43 -13.17
C PHE A 44 19.53 -2.24 -12.18
N GLY A 45 20.53 -1.35 -12.32
CA GLY A 45 20.70 -0.13 -11.50
C GLY A 45 19.68 0.98 -11.77
N SER A 46 18.81 0.81 -12.78
CA SER A 46 17.66 1.69 -13.04
C SER A 46 16.48 1.42 -12.08
N LEU A 47 16.45 0.26 -11.41
CA LEU A 47 15.38 -0.12 -10.48
C LEU A 47 15.50 0.53 -9.09
N THR A 48 16.67 1.08 -8.75
CA THR A 48 16.91 1.76 -7.47
C THR A 48 16.67 3.27 -7.53
N MET A 49 16.38 3.82 -8.72
CA MET A 49 15.84 5.18 -8.83
C MET A 49 14.34 5.14 -8.60
N ASN A 50 13.82 6.07 -7.79
CA ASN A 50 12.38 6.23 -7.64
C ASN A 50 11.76 6.37 -9.03
N PRO A 51 10.86 5.48 -9.49
CA PRO A 51 10.33 5.49 -10.85
C PRO A 51 9.59 6.80 -11.20
N CYS A 52 9.32 7.63 -10.20
CA CYS A 52 8.78 8.97 -10.36
C CYS A 52 9.81 10.04 -10.74
N THR A 53 11.12 9.79 -10.69
CA THR A 53 12.14 10.75 -11.16
C THR A 53 12.06 10.95 -12.67
N SER A 54 11.77 9.88 -13.42
CA SER A 54 11.53 9.90 -14.88
C SER A 54 10.29 10.73 -15.26
N CYS A 55 9.34 10.86 -14.34
CA CYS A 55 8.12 11.63 -14.53
C CYS A 55 8.29 13.16 -14.40
N MET A 56 9.47 13.64 -13.99
CA MET A 56 9.77 15.08 -13.93
C MET A 56 9.87 15.72 -15.32
N PHE A 57 10.29 14.95 -16.33
CA PHE A 57 10.53 15.46 -17.70
C PHE A 57 9.38 15.18 -18.68
N VAL A 58 8.52 14.19 -18.39
CA VAL A 58 7.41 13.79 -19.28
C VAL A 58 6.10 13.77 -18.48
N LYS A 59 5.23 14.76 -18.70
CA LYS A 59 3.86 14.78 -18.13
C LYS A 59 2.91 13.90 -18.94
N SER A 60 3.25 12.62 -19.07
CA SER A 60 2.35 11.61 -19.65
C SER A 60 1.28 11.18 -18.62
N LEU A 61 0.16 10.63 -19.11
CA LEU A 61 -0.91 10.07 -18.27
C LEU A 61 -0.39 8.97 -17.32
N GLU A 62 0.70 8.34 -17.70
CA GLU A 62 1.41 7.28 -16.97
C GLU A 62 2.09 7.78 -15.68
N CYS A 63 2.24 9.09 -15.52
CA CYS A 63 2.84 9.73 -14.34
C CYS A 63 1.84 10.19 -13.29
N LEU A 64 0.53 10.05 -13.55
CA LEU A 64 -0.54 10.34 -12.60
C LEU A 64 -0.42 9.52 -11.28
N PRO A 65 -0.05 8.21 -11.31
CA PRO A 65 0.16 7.42 -10.09
C PRO A 65 1.26 8.00 -9.19
N CYS A 66 2.32 8.58 -9.77
CA CYS A 66 3.41 9.17 -9.00
C CYS A 66 2.96 10.35 -8.13
N SER A 67 2.09 11.21 -8.66
CA SER A 67 1.50 12.30 -7.87
C SER A 67 0.62 11.77 -6.73
N ILE A 68 -0.17 10.72 -7.00
CA ILE A 68 -1.04 10.09 -6.00
C ILE A 68 -0.20 9.44 -4.89
N TYR A 69 0.85 8.68 -5.25
CA TYR A 69 1.71 8.02 -4.28
C TYR A 69 2.53 9.02 -3.46
N ALA A 70 3.02 10.10 -4.07
CA ALA A 70 3.67 11.19 -3.35
C ALA A 70 2.73 11.84 -2.32
N PHE A 71 1.47 12.10 -2.69
CA PHE A 71 0.47 12.62 -1.76
C PHE A 71 0.21 11.64 -0.59
N ILE A 72 0.09 10.34 -0.87
CA ILE A 72 -0.09 9.32 0.16
C ILE A 72 1.12 9.26 1.10
N CYS A 73 2.34 9.33 0.57
CA CYS A 73 3.56 9.35 1.39
C CYS A 73 3.64 10.59 2.28
N SER A 74 3.31 11.76 1.73
CA SER A 74 3.24 13.02 2.48
C SER A 74 2.20 12.92 3.61
N MET A 75 1.04 12.34 3.31
CA MET A 75 -0.03 12.09 4.30
C MET A 75 0.42 11.11 5.39
N LEU A 76 1.17 10.06 5.02
CA LEU A 76 1.70 9.07 5.96
C LEU A 76 3.00 9.52 6.67
N ARG A 77 3.54 10.71 6.36
CA ARG A 77 4.84 11.23 6.87
C ARG A 77 6.00 10.24 6.64
N ALA A 78 6.00 9.53 5.52
CA ALA A 78 7.13 8.70 5.09
C ALA A 78 8.15 9.56 4.32
N ASN A 79 9.44 9.21 4.39
CA ASN A 79 10.49 9.96 3.71
C ASN A 79 10.36 9.84 2.17
N GLU A 80 10.31 10.98 1.48
CA GLU A 80 10.00 11.10 0.04
C GLU A 80 11.18 10.72 -0.87
N THR A 81 12.40 10.61 -0.31
CA THR A 81 13.61 10.41 -1.11
C THR A 81 13.91 8.95 -1.43
N GLY A 82 13.21 7.99 -0.81
CA GLY A 82 13.44 6.56 -0.99
C GLY A 82 12.48 5.89 -1.97
N VAL A 83 12.93 4.82 -2.64
CA VAL A 83 12.07 3.90 -3.40
C VAL A 83 10.92 3.34 -2.55
N SER A 84 11.08 3.32 -1.23
CA SER A 84 10.11 2.87 -0.23
C SER A 84 8.78 3.62 -0.34
N CYS A 85 8.79 4.92 -0.60
CA CYS A 85 7.56 5.71 -0.73
C CYS A 85 6.69 5.24 -1.91
N TYR A 86 7.31 4.97 -3.06
CA TYR A 86 6.59 4.49 -4.24
C TYR A 86 5.85 3.18 -3.97
N TYR A 87 6.55 2.18 -3.41
CA TYR A 87 5.96 0.88 -3.09
C TYR A 87 4.90 0.99 -1.99
N LEU A 88 5.13 1.83 -0.98
CA LEU A 88 4.16 2.07 0.09
C LEU A 88 2.86 2.66 -0.47
N GLY A 89 2.96 3.70 -1.31
CA GLY A 89 1.81 4.30 -1.98
C GLY A 89 1.05 3.31 -2.87
N LEU A 90 1.78 2.45 -3.59
CA LEU A 90 1.20 1.39 -4.43
C LEU A 90 0.41 0.39 -3.58
N PHE A 91 1.04 -0.20 -2.56
CA PHE A 91 0.37 -1.17 -1.69
C PHE A 91 -0.79 -0.57 -0.91
N PHE A 92 -0.68 0.68 -0.49
CA PHE A 92 -1.78 1.42 0.15
C PHE A 92 -2.96 1.59 -0.82
N SER A 93 -2.70 2.03 -2.05
CA SER A 93 -3.71 2.16 -3.11
C SER A 93 -4.45 0.84 -3.36
N MET A 94 -3.71 -0.26 -3.49
CA MET A 94 -4.29 -1.59 -3.70
C MET A 94 -5.14 -2.03 -2.50
N SER A 95 -4.63 -1.84 -1.28
CA SER A 95 -5.36 -2.17 -0.05
C SER A 95 -6.62 -1.33 0.11
N PHE A 96 -6.56 -0.06 -0.28
CA PHE A 96 -7.69 0.87 -0.20
C PHE A 96 -8.83 0.42 -1.12
N ILE A 97 -8.50 0.11 -2.37
CA ILE A 97 -9.47 -0.41 -3.36
C ILE A 97 -10.06 -1.73 -2.83
N GLN A 98 -9.21 -2.66 -2.38
CA GLN A 98 -9.66 -3.94 -1.84
C GLN A 98 -10.60 -3.77 -0.64
N ALA A 99 -10.28 -2.90 0.31
CA ALA A 99 -11.11 -2.65 1.48
C ALA A 99 -12.50 -2.13 1.10
N ILE A 100 -12.58 -1.26 0.07
CA ILE A 100 -13.84 -0.74 -0.42
C ILE A 100 -14.73 -1.86 -0.97
N PHE A 101 -14.21 -2.59 -1.96
CA PHE A 101 -14.97 -3.63 -2.66
C PHE A 101 -15.26 -4.84 -1.77
N SER A 102 -14.29 -5.29 -0.98
CA SER A 102 -14.47 -6.41 -0.04
C SER A 102 -15.53 -6.09 1.02
N GLY A 103 -15.60 -4.85 1.50
CA GLY A 103 -16.62 -4.44 2.47
C GLY A 103 -18.01 -4.31 1.87
N LEU A 104 -18.11 -3.81 0.64
CA LEU A 104 -19.39 -3.75 -0.08
C LEU A 104 -19.98 -5.15 -0.32
N VAL A 105 -19.12 -6.07 -0.79
CA VAL A 105 -19.48 -7.48 -1.02
C VAL A 105 -19.86 -8.16 0.30
N ALA A 106 -19.13 -7.91 1.39
CA ALA A 106 -19.45 -8.47 2.69
C ALA A 106 -20.83 -8.06 3.20
N GLY A 107 -21.27 -6.81 2.98
CA GLY A 107 -22.61 -6.39 3.39
C GLY A 107 -23.74 -6.94 2.52
N GLN A 108 -23.50 -7.11 1.21
CA GLN A 108 -24.49 -7.74 0.33
C GLN A 108 -24.68 -9.23 0.66
N ILE A 109 -23.59 -9.95 0.90
CA ILE A 109 -23.64 -11.39 1.24
C ILE A 109 -24.08 -11.59 2.70
N GLY A 110 -23.76 -10.66 3.60
CA GLY A 110 -23.96 -10.78 5.05
C GLY A 110 -25.30 -10.25 5.58
N GLU A 111 -25.84 -9.19 4.99
CA GLU A 111 -27.11 -8.57 5.43
C GLU A 111 -28.11 -8.37 4.28
N GLY A 112 -27.75 -8.72 3.04
CA GLY A 112 -28.63 -8.56 1.87
C GLY A 112 -28.89 -7.10 1.49
N SER A 113 -28.10 -6.15 2.02
CA SER A 113 -28.32 -4.72 1.82
C SER A 113 -27.04 -3.97 1.49
N ALA A 114 -27.07 -3.18 0.41
CA ALA A 114 -25.98 -2.29 0.03
C ALA A 114 -25.61 -1.28 1.14
N LYS A 115 -26.61 -0.82 1.91
CA LYS A 115 -26.42 0.14 3.00
C LYS A 115 -25.57 -0.45 4.14
N ALA A 116 -25.69 -1.74 4.40
CA ALA A 116 -24.86 -2.46 5.36
C ALA A 116 -23.41 -2.61 4.84
N GLY A 117 -23.25 -2.84 3.53
CA GLY A 117 -21.94 -2.94 2.88
C GLY A 117 -21.10 -1.69 3.02
N ILE A 118 -21.71 -0.51 2.95
CA ILE A 118 -21.01 0.76 3.17
C ILE A 118 -20.45 0.83 4.61
N LYS A 119 -21.20 0.38 5.62
CA LYS A 119 -20.71 0.35 7.01
C LYS A 119 -19.51 -0.58 7.15
N HIS A 120 -19.59 -1.80 6.60
CA HIS A 120 -18.49 -2.76 6.64
C HIS A 120 -17.26 -2.27 5.87
N SER A 121 -17.48 -1.64 4.71
CA SER A 121 -16.44 -1.01 3.89
C SER A 121 -15.71 0.10 4.65
N LEU A 122 -16.45 0.96 5.36
CA LEU A 122 -15.87 2.01 6.19
C LEU A 122 -15.02 1.44 7.33
N ILE A 123 -15.48 0.37 8.00
CA ILE A 123 -14.69 -0.35 9.02
C ILE A 123 -13.39 -0.91 8.43
N LEU A 124 -13.45 -1.63 7.30
CA LEU A 124 -12.26 -2.24 6.69
C LEU A 124 -11.26 -1.20 6.20
N LEU A 125 -11.77 -0.09 5.65
CA LEU A 125 -10.95 1.05 5.24
C LEU A 125 -10.25 1.68 6.45
N PHE A 126 -10.95 1.85 7.57
CA PHE A 126 -10.37 2.38 8.80
C PHE A 126 -9.28 1.46 9.37
N ILE A 127 -9.50 0.15 9.36
CA ILE A 127 -8.50 -0.84 9.77
C ILE A 127 -7.26 -0.78 8.87
N THR A 128 -7.47 -0.72 7.55
CA THR A 128 -6.38 -0.64 6.57
C THR A 128 -5.56 0.63 6.78
N CYS A 129 -6.22 1.80 6.78
CA CYS A 129 -5.58 3.08 6.99
C CYS A 129 -4.85 3.14 8.35
N GLY A 130 -5.52 2.68 9.41
CA GLY A 130 -4.95 2.60 10.76
C GLY A 130 -3.71 1.72 10.82
N THR A 131 -3.70 0.57 10.13
CA THR A 131 -2.53 -0.32 10.10
C THR A 131 -1.34 0.32 9.40
N PHE A 132 -1.56 0.94 8.24
CA PHE A 132 -0.49 1.66 7.53
C PHE A 132 0.04 2.84 8.36
N PHE A 133 -0.84 3.61 9.00
CA PHE A 133 -0.42 4.70 9.88
C PHE A 133 0.40 4.19 11.07
N ILE A 134 -0.02 3.09 11.71
CA ILE A 134 0.73 2.42 12.77
C ILE A 134 2.09 1.94 12.26
N LEU A 135 2.15 1.37 11.06
CA LEU A 135 3.37 0.85 10.46
C LEU A 135 4.42 1.95 10.24
N VAL A 136 3.99 3.11 9.76
CA VAL A 136 4.87 4.28 9.57
C VAL A 136 5.25 4.91 10.90
N ARG A 137 4.32 4.99 11.86
CA ARG A 137 4.61 5.47 13.22
C ARG A 137 5.57 4.58 14.01
N LEU A 138 5.55 3.26 13.79
CA LEU A 138 6.46 2.31 14.41
C LEU A 138 7.90 2.40 13.86
N GLY A 139 8.19 3.30 12.91
CA GLY A 139 9.55 3.50 12.37
C GLY A 139 10.09 2.27 11.66
N LEU A 140 9.21 1.35 11.28
CA LEU A 140 9.56 0.00 10.84
C LEU A 140 10.11 -0.04 9.40
N MET A 141 9.96 1.08 8.68
CA MET A 141 10.25 1.24 7.24
C MET A 141 11.02 2.54 6.94
N GLY A 142 11.88 2.95 7.85
CA GLY A 142 12.75 4.10 7.64
C GLY A 142 13.25 4.56 8.98
N SER A 143 14.55 4.43 9.19
CA SER A 143 15.22 5.17 10.25
C SER A 143 14.80 6.64 10.15
N ILE A 144 14.34 7.18 11.27
CA ILE A 144 14.49 8.61 11.55
C ILE A 144 15.97 8.97 11.43
#